data_AF-A0A225DIG6-F1
#
_entry.id   AF-A0A225DIG6-F1
#
_cell.length_a   1.000
_cell.length_b   1.000
_cell.length_c   1.000
_cell.angle_alpha   90.00
_cell.angle_beta   90.00
_cell.angle_gamma   90.00
#
_symmetry.space_group_name_H-M   'P 1'
#
loop_
_entity.id
_entity.type
_entity.pdbx_description
1 polymer ?
#
loop_
_entity_poly.entity_id
_entity_poly.type
_entity_poly.pdbx_seq_one_letter_code
_entity_poly.pdbx_strand_id
1 'polypeptide(L)'
;MAEFLTEHHDWAGRFPSGELVYAIPEVALGSLARPTSSHPPARFDRATVDVERAFARLCRGLNAVGVWGTTPVSFPLLRPPVPPPDTAAMRARGWSVAQMAAIGGLVDQTTGANQRLVGVAGWLMTEPTFLHAVGDLRTRWEALPPFLRPRFPLDRGCVSADDAATPRVRVVEEFVAAFEPVLDRWGLTGFATWDLPVPQGPLLPNPLPASSPAHPRHGVHLFVPIHYPLQGDDDLLRRVRDEQRAQAADLGIDLSFGGLAHPETHAYLVRLQHLERAIRARFPGHRPRGLIDHIEEAAAVVLSLSTDRVRRLRIDLAACRRGHRTRVFRRPPR
;
A
#
# COMPACT_ATOMS: atom_id res chain seq x y z
N MET A 1 -6.66 21.04 -5.43
CA MET A 1 -5.22 20.72 -5.33
C MET A 1 -4.36 21.88 -5.81
N ALA A 2 -4.50 22.32 -7.06
CA ALA A 2 -3.77 23.49 -7.57
C ALA A 2 -3.94 24.72 -6.66
N GLU A 3 -5.17 25.05 -6.29
CA GLU A 3 -5.50 26.15 -5.35
C GLU A 3 -4.74 26.04 -4.01
N PHE A 4 -4.76 24.86 -3.37
CA PHE A 4 -4.02 24.61 -2.13
C PHE A 4 -2.50 24.83 -2.29
N LEU A 5 -1.91 24.37 -3.39
CA LEU A 5 -0.49 24.53 -3.66
C LEU A 5 -0.13 26.00 -3.94
N THR A 6 -1.04 26.78 -4.53
CA THR A 6 -0.89 28.23 -4.73
C THR A 6 -0.99 28.98 -3.41
N GLU A 7 -2.01 28.68 -2.59
CA GLU A 7 -2.21 29.31 -1.28
C GLU A 7 -1.03 29.02 -0.33
N HIS A 8 -0.53 27.79 -0.33
CA HIS A 8 0.56 27.35 0.54
C HIS A 8 1.88 27.12 -0.22
N HIS A 9 2.25 28.05 -1.11
CA HIS A 9 3.43 27.94 -1.95
C HIS A 9 4.74 27.73 -1.16
N ASP A 10 4.90 28.36 0.01
CA ASP A 10 6.06 28.16 0.89
C ASP A 10 6.16 26.73 1.43
N TRP A 11 5.02 26.09 1.70
CA TRP A 11 4.99 24.69 2.12
C TRP A 11 5.30 23.78 0.93
N ALA A 12 4.69 24.05 -0.23
CA ALA A 12 4.91 23.28 -1.45
C ALA A 12 6.36 23.35 -1.95
N GLY A 13 7.00 24.52 -1.86
CA GLY A 13 8.38 24.77 -2.26
C GLY A 13 9.44 24.01 -1.45
N ARG A 14 9.06 23.38 -0.33
CA ARG A 14 9.95 22.53 0.47
C ARG A 14 10.18 21.15 -0.15
N PHE A 15 9.31 20.73 -1.08
CA PHE A 15 9.36 19.40 -1.68
C PHE A 15 9.94 19.47 -3.10
N PRO A 16 10.82 18.52 -3.48
CA PRO A 16 11.35 18.48 -4.85
C PRO A 16 10.24 18.32 -5.89
N SER A 17 10.37 19.03 -7.02
CA SER A 17 9.44 18.88 -8.13
C SER A 17 9.53 17.46 -8.69
N GLY A 18 8.38 16.80 -8.81
CA GLY A 18 8.31 15.42 -9.28
C GLY A 18 8.57 14.36 -8.20
N GLU A 19 8.69 14.74 -6.93
CA GLU A 19 8.57 13.81 -5.82
C GLU A 19 7.14 13.75 -5.29
N LEU A 20 6.85 12.61 -4.67
CA LEU A 20 5.58 12.34 -4.05
C LEU A 20 5.56 12.87 -2.61
N VAL A 21 4.56 13.68 -2.30
CA VAL A 21 4.31 14.19 -0.95
C VAL A 21 3.14 13.44 -0.34
N TYR A 22 3.44 12.50 0.57
CA TYR A 22 2.42 11.77 1.33
C TYR A 22 1.76 12.65 2.38
N ALA A 23 0.45 12.52 2.58
CA ALA A 23 -0.24 13.17 3.68
C ALA A 23 0.13 12.53 5.02
N ILE A 24 0.36 13.34 6.05
CA ILE A 24 0.48 12.85 7.42
C ILE A 24 -0.94 12.72 8.00
N PRO A 25 -1.36 11.58 8.57
CA PRO A 25 -2.68 11.44 9.18
C PRO A 25 -2.93 12.52 10.24
N GLU A 26 -4.13 13.10 10.26
CA GLU A 26 -4.46 14.19 11.20
C GLU A 26 -4.20 13.80 12.67
N VAL A 27 -4.46 12.54 13.02
CA VAL A 27 -4.21 12.02 14.38
C VAL A 27 -2.73 11.99 14.76
N ALA A 28 -1.81 11.86 13.78
CA ALA A 28 -0.36 11.92 14.02
C ALA A 28 0.12 13.37 14.24
N LEU A 29 -0.50 14.35 13.58
CA LEU A 29 -0.11 15.76 13.69
C LEU A 29 -0.21 16.28 15.13
N GLY A 30 -1.20 15.78 15.89
CA GLY A 30 -1.34 16.11 17.32
C GLY A 30 -0.13 15.69 18.15
N SER A 31 0.48 14.54 17.86
CA SER A 31 1.70 14.06 18.53
C SER A 31 2.93 14.83 18.06
N LEU A 32 3.03 15.16 16.77
CA LEU A 32 4.18 15.89 16.20
C LEU A 32 4.26 17.35 16.66
N ALA A 33 3.12 17.92 17.06
CA ALA A 33 3.01 19.26 17.64
C ALA A 33 3.44 19.34 19.11
N ARG A 34 3.57 18.19 19.79
CA ARG A 34 3.94 18.14 21.21
C ARG A 34 5.44 17.89 21.35
N PRO A 35 6.10 18.49 22.35
CA PRO A 35 7.44 18.06 22.75
C PRO A 35 7.36 16.61 23.27
N THR A 36 8.37 15.80 22.97
CA THR A 36 8.50 14.48 23.61
C THR A 36 9.26 14.59 24.93
N SER A 37 9.00 13.66 25.85
CA SER A 37 9.69 13.63 27.15
C SER A 37 11.21 13.59 27.02
N SER A 38 11.70 12.96 25.95
CA SER A 38 13.13 12.78 25.68
C SER A 38 13.76 13.97 24.94
N HIS A 39 12.96 14.77 24.23
CA HIS A 39 13.47 15.80 23.29
C HIS A 39 12.54 17.02 23.12
N PRO A 40 12.61 18.03 23.99
CA PRO A 40 12.11 19.38 23.69
C PRO A 40 13.04 20.06 22.66
N PRO A 41 12.55 20.72 21.60
CA PRO A 41 11.18 21.21 21.35
C PRO A 41 10.33 20.35 20.40
N ALA A 42 9.04 20.70 20.30
CA ALA A 42 8.11 20.18 19.29
C ALA A 42 8.68 20.30 17.87
N ARG A 43 8.34 19.34 17.01
CA ARG A 43 8.89 19.28 15.65
C ARG A 43 8.15 20.16 14.67
N PHE A 44 6.84 20.21 14.80
CA PHE A 44 6.00 21.04 13.96
C PHE A 44 5.52 22.21 14.80
N ASP A 45 5.81 23.42 14.35
CA ASP A 45 5.18 24.62 14.89
C ASP A 45 3.70 24.65 14.51
N ARG A 46 2.95 25.56 15.14
CA ARG A 46 1.50 25.68 14.92
C ARG A 46 1.16 25.90 13.44
N ALA A 47 1.90 26.78 12.76
CA ALA A 47 1.68 27.08 11.35
C ALA A 47 1.86 25.84 10.46
N THR A 48 2.92 25.06 10.67
CA THR A 48 3.18 23.81 9.94
C THR A 48 2.09 22.78 10.22
N VAL A 49 1.64 22.64 11.48
CA VAL A 49 0.55 21.74 11.84
C VAL A 49 -0.75 22.11 11.12
N ASP A 50 -1.09 23.40 11.05
CA ASP A 50 -2.33 23.86 10.44
C ASP A 50 -2.33 23.61 8.91
N VAL A 51 -1.22 23.88 8.23
CA VAL A 51 -1.06 23.58 6.79
C VAL A 51 -1.09 22.07 6.52
N GLU A 52 -0.36 21.26 7.29
CA GLU A 52 -0.38 19.80 7.12
C GLU A 52 -1.76 19.19 7.41
N ARG A 53 -2.52 19.78 8.35
CA ARG A 53 -3.90 19.35 8.62
C ARG A 53 -4.82 19.68 7.44
N ALA A 54 -4.69 20.87 6.86
CA ALA A 54 -5.43 21.24 5.65
C ALA A 54 -5.07 20.31 4.48
N PHE A 55 -3.78 19.99 4.29
CA PHE A 55 -3.32 19.05 3.27
C PHE A 55 -3.89 17.63 3.49
N ALA A 56 -3.88 17.13 4.72
CA ALA A 56 -4.41 15.81 5.06
C ALA A 56 -5.93 15.71 4.79
N ARG A 57 -6.69 16.77 5.11
CA ARG A 57 -8.14 16.85 4.80
C ARG A 57 -8.41 16.88 3.31
N LEU A 58 -7.63 17.66 2.56
CA LEU A 58 -7.72 17.71 1.11
C LEU A 58 -7.44 16.34 0.49
N CYS A 59 -6.36 15.65 0.91
CA CYS A 59 -6.06 14.31 0.44
C CYS A 59 -7.19 13.32 0.78
N ARG A 60 -7.75 13.38 2.00
CA ARG A 60 -8.91 12.56 2.38
C ARG A 60 -10.11 12.81 1.47
N GLY A 61 -10.45 14.08 1.19
CA GLY A 61 -11.56 14.45 0.31
C GLY A 61 -11.37 13.97 -1.13
N LEU A 62 -10.11 13.89 -1.59
CA LEU A 62 -9.75 13.37 -2.91
C LEU A 62 -9.51 11.85 -2.93
N ASN A 63 -9.76 11.15 -1.82
CA ASN A 63 -9.45 9.73 -1.65
C ASN A 63 -7.97 9.38 -1.97
N ALA A 64 -7.05 10.31 -1.67
CA ALA A 64 -5.63 10.20 -1.96
C ALA A 64 -4.81 9.98 -0.68
N VAL A 65 -3.66 9.32 -0.82
CA VAL A 65 -2.65 9.19 0.26
C VAL A 65 -1.56 10.25 0.18
N GLY A 66 -1.58 11.08 -0.87
CA GLY A 66 -0.60 12.11 -1.14
C GLY A 66 -0.76 12.68 -2.54
N VAL A 67 0.23 13.44 -2.99
CA VAL A 67 0.25 14.08 -4.29
C VAL A 67 1.59 13.93 -4.98
N TRP A 68 1.55 13.65 -6.28
CA TRP A 68 2.71 13.67 -7.16
C TRP A 68 2.60 14.92 -8.04
N GLY A 69 3.36 15.97 -7.71
CA GLY A 69 3.12 17.30 -8.26
C GLY A 69 1.69 17.77 -7.94
N THR A 70 0.87 17.97 -8.96
CA THR A 70 -0.56 18.35 -8.81
C THR A 70 -1.52 17.16 -8.85
N THR A 71 -1.02 15.94 -9.11
CA THR A 71 -1.86 14.75 -9.31
C THR A 71 -2.07 14.02 -7.99
N PRO A 72 -3.32 13.84 -7.52
CA PRO A 72 -3.59 13.05 -6.33
C PRO A 72 -3.24 11.58 -6.56
N VAL A 73 -2.57 10.97 -5.58
CA VAL A 73 -2.23 9.54 -5.64
C VAL A 73 -3.20 8.74 -4.80
N SER A 74 -4.01 7.92 -5.46
CA SER A 74 -4.94 7.00 -4.85
C SER A 74 -4.24 5.70 -4.45
N PHE A 75 -4.40 5.28 -3.20
CA PHE A 75 -3.99 3.95 -2.75
C PHE A 75 -5.01 3.37 -1.77
N PRO A 76 -6.01 2.60 -2.26
CA PRO A 76 -7.12 2.11 -1.44
C PRO A 76 -6.71 1.34 -0.18
N LEU A 77 -5.57 0.64 -0.22
CA LEU A 77 -5.07 -0.19 0.87
C LEU A 77 -4.61 0.59 2.12
N LEU A 78 -4.32 1.88 2.00
CA LEU A 78 -4.00 2.75 3.15
C LEU A 78 -5.13 3.72 3.50
N ARG A 79 -6.26 3.65 2.80
CA ARG A 79 -7.42 4.46 3.16
C ARG A 79 -7.98 3.99 4.50
N PRO A 80 -8.56 4.90 5.30
CA PRO A 80 -9.40 4.51 6.41
C PRO A 80 -10.48 3.53 5.92
N PRO A 81 -10.86 2.52 6.71
CA PRO A 81 -11.99 1.67 6.37
C PRO A 81 -13.24 2.53 6.16
N VAL A 82 -14.07 2.13 5.20
CA VAL A 82 -15.36 2.78 4.98
C VAL A 82 -16.16 2.64 6.28
N PRO A 83 -16.69 3.74 6.85
CA PRO A 83 -17.50 3.64 8.05
C PRO A 83 -18.69 2.72 7.77
N PRO A 84 -19.15 1.96 8.78
CA PRO A 84 -20.34 1.13 8.60
C PRO A 84 -21.52 2.01 8.16
N PRO A 85 -22.42 1.49 7.32
CA PRO A 85 -23.53 2.28 6.82
C PRO A 85 -24.43 2.72 7.98
N ASP A 86 -24.95 3.94 7.90
CA ASP A 86 -25.86 4.48 8.92
C ASP A 86 -27.20 3.72 8.88
N THR A 87 -27.35 2.78 9.81
CA THR A 87 -28.54 1.92 9.93
C THR A 87 -29.83 2.71 10.13
N ALA A 88 -29.79 3.89 10.76
CA ALA A 88 -30.97 4.73 10.93
C ALA A 88 -31.38 5.35 9.59
N ALA A 89 -30.40 5.87 8.84
CA ALA A 89 -30.63 6.43 7.51
C ALA A 89 -31.02 5.37 6.47
N MET A 90 -30.57 4.11 6.62
CA MET A 90 -31.03 2.98 5.79
C MET A 90 -32.48 2.62 6.12
N ARG A 91 -32.83 2.50 7.41
CA ARG A 91 -34.20 2.21 7.85
C ARG A 91 -35.18 3.29 7.39
N ALA A 92 -34.81 4.57 7.48
CA ALA A 92 -35.60 5.69 6.98
C ALA A 92 -35.87 5.63 5.47
N ARG A 93 -35.01 4.94 4.70
CA ARG A 93 -35.17 4.69 3.25
C ARG A 93 -35.86 3.35 2.94
N GLY A 94 -36.48 2.70 3.93
CA GLY A 94 -37.24 1.47 3.74
C GLY A 94 -36.39 0.20 3.61
N TRP A 95 -35.11 0.23 4.00
CA TRP A 95 -34.29 -0.98 3.98
C TRP A 95 -34.73 -1.97 5.05
N SER A 96 -34.87 -3.23 4.66
CA SER A 96 -35.17 -4.33 5.58
C SER A 96 -33.96 -4.69 6.45
N VAL A 97 -34.22 -5.34 7.60
CA VAL A 97 -33.18 -5.86 8.49
C VAL A 97 -32.24 -6.82 7.75
N ALA A 98 -32.79 -7.67 6.87
CA ALA A 98 -32.00 -8.61 6.08
C ALA A 98 -31.04 -7.90 5.10
N GLN A 99 -31.49 -6.85 4.42
CA GLN A 99 -30.64 -6.06 3.52
C GLN A 99 -29.54 -5.31 4.29
N MET A 100 -29.87 -4.73 5.44
CA MET A 100 -28.88 -4.08 6.30
C MET A 100 -27.81 -5.07 6.78
N ALA A 101 -28.22 -6.26 7.20
CA ALA A 101 -27.30 -7.34 7.60
C ALA A 101 -26.43 -7.82 6.43
N ALA A 102 -27.01 -7.97 5.23
CA ALA A 102 -26.27 -8.37 4.03
C ALA A 102 -25.20 -7.33 3.65
N ILE A 103 -25.52 -6.04 3.67
CA ILE A 103 -24.52 -4.98 3.44
C ILE A 103 -23.45 -4.97 4.54
N GLY A 104 -23.84 -5.12 5.81
CA GLY A 104 -22.88 -5.25 6.91
C GLY A 104 -21.87 -6.37 6.65
N GLY A 105 -22.36 -7.56 6.28
CA GLY A 105 -21.51 -8.70 5.92
C GLY A 105 -20.59 -8.41 4.72
N LEU A 106 -21.07 -7.71 3.70
CA LEU A 106 -20.24 -7.32 2.54
C LEU A 106 -19.15 -6.31 2.92
N VAL A 107 -19.46 -5.34 3.79
CA VAL A 107 -18.49 -4.37 4.31
C VAL A 107 -17.41 -5.08 5.13
N ASP A 108 -17.80 -6.01 6.00
CA ASP A 108 -16.86 -6.79 6.81
C ASP A 108 -15.95 -7.68 5.94
N GLN A 109 -16.53 -8.36 4.94
CA GLN A 109 -15.77 -9.18 3.99
C GLN A 109 -14.77 -8.35 3.18
N THR A 110 -15.22 -7.19 2.66
CA THR A 110 -14.37 -6.27 1.88
C THR A 110 -13.25 -5.71 2.76
N THR A 111 -13.56 -5.37 4.00
CA THR A 111 -12.58 -4.85 4.98
C THR A 111 -11.54 -5.91 5.32
N GLY A 112 -11.97 -7.15 5.59
CA GLY A 112 -11.05 -8.28 5.82
C GLY A 112 -10.19 -8.60 4.61
N ALA A 113 -10.75 -8.60 3.40
CA ALA A 113 -10.00 -8.81 2.17
C ALA A 113 -8.97 -7.70 1.94
N ASN A 114 -9.36 -6.43 2.10
CA ASN A 114 -8.45 -5.30 1.99
C ASN A 114 -7.34 -5.40 3.02
N GLN A 115 -7.64 -5.70 4.29
CA GLN A 115 -6.64 -5.87 5.35
C GLN A 115 -5.61 -6.94 4.99
N ARG A 116 -6.03 -8.07 4.40
CA ARG A 116 -5.12 -9.09 3.88
C ARG A 116 -4.21 -8.56 2.78
N LEU A 117 -4.75 -7.79 1.83
CA LEU A 117 -3.94 -7.16 0.78
C LEU A 117 -2.99 -6.08 1.31
N VAL A 118 -3.37 -5.33 2.35
CA VAL A 118 -2.44 -4.44 3.08
C VAL A 118 -1.29 -5.24 3.66
N GLY A 119 -1.58 -6.42 4.22
CA GLY A 119 -0.58 -7.37 4.69
C GLY A 119 0.39 -7.80 3.59
N VAL A 120 -0.12 -8.14 2.42
CA VAL A 120 0.71 -8.53 1.27
C VAL A 120 1.61 -7.37 0.83
N ALA A 121 1.07 -6.15 0.72
CA ALA A 121 1.88 -4.97 0.41
C ALA A 121 2.99 -4.75 1.46
N GLY A 122 2.67 -4.92 2.75
CA GLY A 122 3.66 -4.85 3.83
C GLY A 122 4.70 -5.95 3.79
N TRP A 123 4.34 -7.17 3.39
CA TRP A 123 5.30 -8.25 3.20
C TRP A 123 6.26 -7.91 2.05
N LEU A 124 5.76 -7.43 0.92
CA LEU A 124 6.58 -7.06 -0.24
C LEU A 124 7.55 -5.94 0.10
N MET A 125 7.11 -4.91 0.83
CA MET A 125 7.94 -3.77 1.25
C MET A 125 9.05 -4.13 2.27
N THR A 126 9.06 -5.39 2.70
CA THR A 126 10.09 -5.97 3.56
C THR A 126 10.97 -7.00 2.84
N GLU A 127 10.65 -7.37 1.60
CA GLU A 127 11.32 -8.44 0.85
C GLU A 127 12.49 -7.90 0.01
N PRO A 128 13.76 -8.29 0.30
CA PRO A 128 14.93 -7.73 -0.40
C PRO A 128 14.89 -7.97 -1.92
N THR A 129 14.47 -9.15 -2.36
CA THR A 129 14.43 -9.50 -3.78
C THR A 129 13.39 -8.67 -4.54
N PHE A 130 12.23 -8.42 -3.93
CA PHE A 130 11.22 -7.50 -4.45
C PHE A 130 11.74 -6.07 -4.51
N LEU A 131 12.35 -5.58 -3.42
CA LEU A 131 12.87 -4.21 -3.35
C LEU A 131 13.96 -3.94 -4.39
N HIS A 132 14.81 -4.94 -4.66
CA HIS A 132 15.82 -4.87 -5.72
C HIS A 132 15.15 -4.78 -7.10
N ALA A 133 14.19 -5.65 -7.41
CA ALA A 133 13.45 -5.61 -8.67
C ALA A 133 12.73 -4.27 -8.91
N VAL A 134 12.11 -3.70 -7.87
CA VAL A 134 11.51 -2.36 -7.93
C VAL A 134 12.55 -1.27 -8.16
N GLY A 135 13.73 -1.38 -7.54
CA GLY A 135 14.87 -0.48 -7.76
C GLY A 135 15.37 -0.50 -9.22
N ASP A 136 15.44 -1.69 -9.82
CA ASP A 136 15.82 -1.85 -11.22
C ASP A 136 14.78 -1.25 -12.17
N LEU A 137 13.49 -1.49 -11.91
CA LEU A 137 12.39 -0.87 -12.66
C LEU A 137 12.42 0.65 -12.56
N ARG A 138 12.66 1.18 -11.36
CA ARG A 138 12.77 2.62 -11.14
C ARG A 138 13.94 3.20 -11.93
N THR A 139 15.10 2.55 -11.92
CA THR A 139 16.26 2.96 -12.72
C THR A 139 15.92 3.01 -14.21
N ARG A 140 15.26 1.98 -14.74
CA ARG A 140 14.81 1.95 -16.15
C ARG A 140 13.81 3.06 -16.47
N TRP A 141 12.87 3.32 -15.57
CA TRP A 141 11.89 4.40 -15.73
C TRP A 141 12.55 5.78 -15.68
N GLU A 142 13.52 6.00 -14.79
CA GLU A 142 14.28 7.25 -14.71
C GLU A 142 15.16 7.47 -15.94
N ALA A 143 15.62 6.39 -16.59
CA ALA A 143 16.34 6.46 -17.86
C ALA A 143 15.46 6.88 -19.06
N LEU A 144 14.13 6.76 -18.95
CA LEU A 144 13.22 7.27 -19.97
C LEU A 144 13.28 8.81 -20.02
N PRO A 145 13.19 9.42 -21.22
CA PRO A 145 13.00 10.87 -21.34
C PRO A 145 11.79 11.33 -20.53
N PRO A 146 11.85 12.46 -19.80
CA PRO A 146 10.76 12.89 -18.90
C PRO A 146 9.37 12.95 -19.55
N PHE A 147 9.29 13.29 -20.83
CA PHE A 147 8.03 13.36 -21.59
C PHE A 147 7.49 12.00 -22.05
N LEU A 148 8.29 10.92 -21.95
CA LEU A 148 7.89 9.54 -22.25
C LEU A 148 7.64 8.72 -20.98
N ARG A 149 7.95 9.25 -19.79
CA ARG A 149 7.78 8.52 -18.55
C ARG A 149 6.29 8.28 -18.28
N PRO A 150 5.85 7.01 -18.14
CA PRO A 150 4.47 6.74 -17.73
C PRO A 150 4.26 7.33 -16.33
N ARG A 151 3.08 7.91 -16.11
CA ARG A 151 2.73 8.54 -14.84
C ARG A 151 2.12 7.53 -13.89
N PHE A 152 2.32 7.74 -12.60
CA PHE A 152 1.62 6.95 -11.59
C PHE A 152 0.11 7.26 -11.58
N PRO A 153 -0.76 6.26 -11.29
CA PRO A 153 -0.42 4.85 -11.02
C PRO A 153 0.07 4.09 -12.27
N LEU A 154 1.01 3.16 -12.06
CA LEU A 154 1.50 2.24 -13.10
C LEU A 154 0.74 0.93 -12.96
N ASP A 155 -0.28 0.70 -13.78
CA ASP A 155 -1.06 -0.54 -13.76
C ASP A 155 -0.84 -1.35 -15.05
N ARG A 156 -1.30 -2.61 -15.03
CA ARG A 156 -1.37 -3.45 -16.24
C ARG A 156 -2.15 -2.69 -17.33
N GLY A 157 -1.54 -2.51 -18.50
CA GLY A 157 -2.17 -1.82 -19.64
C GLY A 157 -2.07 -0.30 -19.66
N CYS A 158 -1.59 0.36 -18.59
CA CYS A 158 -1.38 1.84 -18.58
C CYS A 158 -0.34 2.32 -19.59
N VAL A 159 0.40 1.39 -20.19
CA VAL A 159 1.48 1.68 -21.14
C VAL A 159 1.10 1.24 -22.57
N SER A 160 -0.19 1.07 -22.84
CA SER A 160 -0.67 0.86 -24.21
C SER A 160 -0.43 2.13 -25.01
N ALA A 161 0.54 2.08 -25.93
CA ALA A 161 0.91 3.17 -26.79
C ALA A 161 -0.22 3.45 -27.78
N ASP A 162 -1.06 4.44 -27.50
CA ASP A 162 -2.11 4.91 -28.42
C ASP A 162 -1.58 5.54 -29.73
N ASP A 163 -0.27 5.44 -30.03
CA ASP A 163 0.30 5.86 -31.30
C ASP A 163 1.46 4.94 -31.72
N ALA A 164 1.12 3.77 -32.29
CA ALA A 164 2.05 2.73 -32.76
C ALA A 164 3.00 3.16 -33.91
N ALA A 165 2.95 4.42 -34.37
CA ALA A 165 3.67 4.89 -35.55
C ALA A 165 4.97 5.68 -35.27
N THR A 166 5.38 5.90 -34.01
CA THR A 166 6.62 6.65 -33.71
C THR A 166 7.71 5.80 -33.04
N PRO A 167 9.02 6.02 -33.33
CA PRO A 167 10.16 5.39 -32.64
C PRO A 167 10.18 5.56 -31.11
N ARG A 168 9.33 6.46 -30.59
CA ARG A 168 9.03 6.65 -29.15
C ARG A 168 8.47 5.39 -28.48
N VAL A 169 7.86 4.50 -29.27
CA VAL A 169 7.20 3.29 -28.81
C VAL A 169 8.21 2.27 -28.26
N ARG A 170 9.38 2.09 -28.89
CA ARG A 170 10.31 0.99 -28.53
C ARG A 170 10.94 1.10 -27.14
N VAL A 171 11.38 2.29 -26.72
CA VAL A 171 12.02 2.44 -25.39
C VAL A 171 10.98 2.24 -24.27
N VAL A 172 9.75 2.66 -24.53
CA VAL A 172 8.62 2.45 -23.62
C VAL A 172 8.23 0.97 -23.60
N GLU A 173 8.18 0.28 -24.75
CA GLU A 173 7.98 -1.17 -24.85
C GLU A 173 9.04 -1.95 -24.07
N GLU A 174 10.32 -1.56 -24.16
CA GLU A 174 11.40 -2.20 -23.39
C GLU A 174 11.20 -2.04 -21.87
N PHE A 175 10.64 -0.91 -21.42
CA PHE A 175 10.23 -0.74 -20.03
C PHE A 175 9.03 -1.64 -19.68
N VAL A 176 8.00 -1.70 -20.53
CA VAL A 176 6.81 -2.57 -20.32
C VAL A 176 7.20 -4.03 -20.23
N ALA A 177 8.03 -4.50 -21.16
CA ALA A 177 8.52 -5.87 -21.20
C ALA A 177 9.33 -6.24 -19.93
N ALA A 178 9.93 -5.26 -19.24
CA ALA A 178 10.56 -5.47 -17.94
C ALA A 178 9.58 -5.35 -16.77
N PHE A 179 8.55 -4.52 -16.90
CA PHE A 179 7.56 -4.23 -15.87
C PHE A 179 6.59 -5.40 -15.62
N GLU A 180 6.03 -5.98 -16.69
CA GLU A 180 5.02 -7.04 -16.58
C GLU A 180 5.53 -8.29 -15.83
N PRO A 181 6.74 -8.82 -16.10
CA PRO A 181 7.27 -9.96 -15.36
C PRO A 181 7.42 -9.71 -13.85
N VAL A 182 7.70 -8.46 -13.45
CA VAL A 182 7.75 -8.09 -12.03
C VAL A 182 6.34 -8.12 -11.44
N LEU A 183 5.34 -7.59 -12.14
CA LEU A 183 3.95 -7.68 -11.68
C LEU A 183 3.47 -9.13 -11.56
N ASP A 184 3.77 -9.97 -12.54
CA ASP A 184 3.38 -11.38 -12.55
C ASP A 184 4.05 -12.17 -11.42
N ARG A 185 5.37 -12.03 -11.27
CA ARG A 185 6.13 -12.72 -10.22
C ARG A 185 5.59 -12.44 -8.81
N TRP A 186 5.17 -11.20 -8.57
CA TRP A 186 4.74 -10.75 -7.23
C TRP A 186 3.23 -10.66 -7.06
N GLY A 187 2.44 -11.13 -8.04
CA GLY A 187 0.98 -11.11 -7.99
C GLY A 187 0.40 -9.70 -7.85
N LEU A 188 0.89 -8.74 -8.63
CA LEU A 188 0.48 -7.34 -8.58
C LEU A 188 -0.41 -6.96 -9.77
N THR A 189 -1.32 -6.02 -9.54
CA THR A 189 -2.04 -5.32 -10.62
C THR A 189 -1.32 -4.05 -11.07
N GLY A 190 -0.39 -3.55 -10.25
CA GLY A 190 0.33 -2.32 -10.53
C GLY A 190 1.06 -1.75 -9.31
N PHE A 191 1.40 -0.47 -9.42
CA PHE A 191 2.02 0.36 -8.40
C PHE A 191 1.29 1.69 -8.34
N ALA A 192 0.77 2.05 -7.17
CA ALA A 192 0.28 3.41 -6.96
C ALA A 192 1.44 4.41 -6.97
N THR A 193 2.59 3.98 -6.46
CA THR A 193 3.90 4.65 -6.45
C THR A 193 4.98 3.58 -6.35
N TRP A 194 6.26 3.93 -6.51
CA TRP A 194 7.38 2.99 -6.31
C TRP A 194 7.37 2.28 -4.95
N ASP A 195 6.71 2.85 -3.95
CA ASP A 195 6.72 2.33 -2.58
C ASP A 195 5.35 1.78 -2.16
N LEU A 196 4.37 1.79 -3.05
CA LEU A 196 3.01 1.34 -2.81
C LEU A 196 2.61 0.33 -3.89
N PRO A 197 3.10 -0.93 -3.78
CA PRO A 197 2.63 -1.99 -4.66
C PRO A 197 1.13 -2.21 -4.47
N VAL A 198 0.45 -2.62 -5.54
CA VAL A 198 -0.98 -2.94 -5.53
C VAL A 198 -1.15 -4.45 -5.72
N PRO A 199 -1.16 -5.25 -4.63
CA PRO A 199 -1.41 -6.68 -4.71
C PRO A 199 -2.75 -7.00 -5.35
N GLN A 200 -2.74 -8.00 -6.22
CA GLN A 200 -3.95 -8.55 -6.81
C GLN A 200 -4.77 -9.30 -5.74
N GLY A 201 -6.07 -9.03 -5.71
CA GLY A 201 -7.05 -9.79 -4.93
C GLY A 201 -7.49 -11.06 -5.64
N PRO A 202 -8.26 -11.92 -4.95
CA PRO A 202 -8.92 -13.05 -5.59
C PRO A 202 -9.94 -12.54 -6.61
N LEU A 203 -10.07 -13.23 -7.74
CA LEU A 203 -11.06 -12.89 -8.76
C LEU A 203 -12.21 -13.90 -8.66
N LEU A 204 -13.37 -13.43 -8.21
CA LEU A 204 -14.55 -14.25 -7.92
C LEU A 204 -15.82 -13.59 -8.49
N PRO A 205 -16.64 -14.28 -9.33
CA PRO A 205 -16.25 -15.31 -10.30
C PRO A 205 -15.50 -14.69 -11.49
N ASN A 206 -14.42 -15.33 -11.95
CA ASN A 206 -13.68 -14.90 -13.13
C ASN A 206 -14.01 -15.84 -14.31
N PRO A 207 -14.93 -15.47 -15.22
CA PRO A 207 -15.18 -16.29 -16.39
C PRO A 207 -13.86 -16.45 -17.14
N LEU A 208 -13.53 -17.69 -17.49
CA LEU A 208 -12.38 -17.94 -18.35
C LEU A 208 -12.57 -17.19 -19.67
N PRO A 209 -11.48 -16.77 -20.35
CA PRO A 209 -11.59 -16.22 -21.69
C PRO A 209 -12.42 -17.16 -22.56
N ALA A 210 -13.26 -16.62 -23.45
CA ALA A 210 -14.12 -17.42 -24.34
C ALA A 210 -13.31 -18.42 -25.20
N SER A 211 -12.02 -18.16 -25.39
CA SER A 211 -11.06 -19.02 -26.10
C SER A 211 -10.44 -20.13 -25.25
N SER A 212 -10.73 -20.21 -23.95
CA SER A 212 -10.17 -21.26 -23.08
C SER A 212 -10.71 -22.63 -23.50
N PRO A 213 -9.85 -23.63 -23.78
CA PRO A 213 -10.28 -24.96 -24.20
C PRO A 213 -11.08 -25.68 -23.10
N ALA A 214 -10.88 -25.30 -21.85
CA ALA A 214 -11.63 -25.77 -20.69
C ALA A 214 -12.58 -24.66 -20.21
N HIS A 215 -13.55 -24.26 -21.03
CA HIS A 215 -14.63 -23.38 -20.55
C HIS A 215 -15.75 -24.26 -19.97
N PRO A 216 -15.78 -24.51 -18.64
CA PRO A 216 -16.80 -25.38 -18.06
C PRO A 216 -18.17 -24.75 -18.33
N ARG A 217 -19.08 -25.53 -18.94
CA ARG A 217 -20.48 -25.13 -19.13
C ARG A 217 -21.24 -25.10 -17.80
N HIS A 218 -20.75 -25.85 -16.81
CA HIS A 218 -21.28 -25.94 -15.46
C HIS A 218 -20.12 -25.92 -14.47
N GLY A 219 -19.78 -24.76 -13.93
CA GLY A 219 -18.70 -24.64 -12.95
C GLY A 219 -18.40 -23.20 -12.56
N VAL A 220 -17.73 -23.02 -11.42
CA VAL A 220 -17.23 -21.74 -10.96
C VAL A 220 -15.71 -21.78 -11.02
N HIS A 221 -15.10 -20.87 -11.79
CA HIS A 221 -13.66 -20.71 -11.84
C HIS A 221 -13.23 -19.58 -10.89
N LEU A 222 -12.30 -19.92 -9.99
CA LEU A 222 -11.75 -18.99 -9.00
C LEU A 222 -10.27 -18.83 -9.25
N PHE A 223 -9.81 -17.58 -9.31
CA PHE A 223 -8.38 -17.28 -9.28
C PHE A 223 -8.01 -16.80 -7.87
N VAL A 224 -7.08 -17.50 -7.23
CA VAL A 224 -6.54 -17.16 -5.91
C VAL A 224 -5.05 -16.87 -6.06
N PRO A 225 -4.60 -15.62 -5.87
CA PRO A 225 -3.18 -15.28 -5.91
C PRO A 225 -2.35 -16.12 -4.93
N ILE A 226 -1.08 -16.39 -5.24
CA ILE A 226 -0.20 -17.20 -4.38
C ILE A 226 -0.10 -16.65 -2.95
N HIS A 227 -0.20 -15.33 -2.80
CA HIS A 227 -0.10 -14.65 -1.51
C HIS A 227 -1.39 -14.57 -0.72
N TYR A 228 -2.53 -14.89 -1.33
CA TYR A 228 -3.82 -14.61 -0.71
C TYR A 228 -4.08 -15.55 0.47
N PRO A 229 -4.24 -15.03 1.71
CA PRO A 229 -4.49 -15.87 2.87
C PRO A 229 -5.93 -16.40 2.83
N LEU A 230 -6.08 -17.72 2.69
CA LEU A 230 -7.36 -18.41 2.81
C LEU A 230 -7.72 -18.64 4.29
N GLN A 231 -8.99 -18.47 4.65
CA GLN A 231 -9.51 -18.71 5.98
C GLN A 231 -10.24 -20.07 6.03
N GLY A 232 -10.01 -20.87 7.07
CA GLY A 232 -10.56 -22.22 7.23
C GLY A 232 -9.49 -23.31 7.27
N ASP A 233 -9.88 -24.56 7.51
CA ASP A 233 -8.95 -25.70 7.63
C ASP A 233 -9.54 -27.01 7.11
N ASP A 234 -10.19 -26.95 5.94
CA ASP A 234 -10.61 -28.16 5.22
C ASP A 234 -9.52 -28.66 4.26
N ASP A 235 -9.71 -29.88 3.75
CA ASP A 235 -8.78 -30.57 2.85
C ASP A 235 -8.49 -29.77 1.57
N LEU A 236 -9.50 -29.07 1.03
CA LEU A 236 -9.33 -28.27 -0.18
C LEU A 236 -8.45 -27.06 0.13
N LEU A 237 -8.71 -26.34 1.20
CA LEU A 237 -7.91 -25.18 1.61
C LEU A 237 -6.47 -25.56 1.95
N ARG A 238 -6.25 -26.74 2.57
CA ARG A 238 -4.90 -27.27 2.81
C ARG A 238 -4.16 -27.52 1.50
N ARG A 239 -4.81 -28.18 0.53
CA ARG A 239 -4.24 -28.40 -0.82
C ARG A 239 -3.91 -27.09 -1.53
N VAL A 240 -4.80 -26.09 -1.47
CA VAL A 240 -4.52 -24.79 -2.10
C VAL A 240 -3.31 -24.10 -1.45
N ARG A 241 -3.17 -24.16 -0.11
CA ARG A 241 -2.00 -23.59 0.57
C ARG A 241 -0.70 -24.31 0.20
N ASP A 242 -0.73 -25.63 0.07
CA ASP A 242 0.45 -26.40 -0.33
C ASP A 242 0.87 -26.03 -1.76
N GLU A 243 -0.10 -25.86 -2.66
CA GLU A 243 0.12 -25.38 -4.03
C GLU A 243 0.67 -23.94 -4.05
N GLN A 244 0.12 -23.02 -3.23
CA GLN A 244 0.63 -21.66 -3.09
C GLN A 244 2.10 -21.63 -2.64
N ARG A 245 2.50 -22.53 -1.73
CA ARG A 245 3.89 -22.65 -1.27
C ARG A 245 4.80 -23.26 -2.32
N ALA A 246 4.33 -24.29 -3.04
CA ALA A 246 5.08 -24.89 -4.14
C ALA A 246 5.37 -23.84 -5.23
N GLN A 247 4.35 -23.07 -5.65
CA GLN A 247 4.53 -22.00 -6.63
C GLN A 247 5.46 -20.87 -6.13
N ALA A 248 5.39 -20.50 -4.84
CA ALA A 248 6.34 -19.57 -4.26
C ALA A 248 7.78 -20.10 -4.36
N ALA A 249 7.99 -21.39 -4.07
CA ALA A 249 9.30 -22.04 -4.21
C ALA A 249 9.80 -22.02 -5.66
N ASP A 250 8.93 -22.35 -6.62
CA ASP A 250 9.26 -22.37 -8.06
C ASP A 250 9.67 -20.99 -8.58
N LEU A 251 9.07 -19.92 -8.04
CA LEU A 251 9.41 -18.53 -8.34
C LEU A 251 10.64 -18.01 -7.57
N GLY A 252 11.25 -18.85 -6.73
CA GLY A 252 12.35 -18.46 -5.85
C GLY A 252 11.95 -17.37 -4.85
N ILE A 253 10.69 -17.37 -4.41
CA ILE A 253 10.14 -16.47 -3.40
C ILE A 253 10.13 -17.21 -2.05
N ASP A 254 10.37 -16.48 -0.96
CA ASP A 254 10.30 -17.04 0.39
C ASP A 254 8.91 -17.67 0.66
N LEU A 255 8.91 -18.89 1.17
CA LEU A 255 7.70 -19.71 1.37
C LEU A 255 6.64 -19.03 2.25
N SER A 256 7.02 -18.07 3.10
CA SER A 256 6.06 -17.30 3.91
C SER A 256 5.16 -16.39 3.07
N PHE A 257 5.49 -16.16 1.80
CA PHE A 257 4.62 -15.47 0.87
C PHE A 257 3.41 -16.34 0.48
N GLY A 258 3.61 -17.65 0.30
CA GLY A 258 2.56 -18.59 -0.08
C GLY A 258 1.49 -18.72 1.01
N GLY A 259 0.31 -18.14 0.77
CA GLY A 259 -0.76 -18.06 1.75
C GLY A 259 -0.36 -17.26 3.00
N LEU A 260 0.10 -16.02 2.79
CA LEU A 260 0.72 -15.13 3.78
C LEU A 260 0.15 -15.29 5.21
N ALA A 261 0.99 -15.81 6.11
CA ALA A 261 0.67 -15.90 7.53
C ALA A 261 0.72 -14.51 8.20
N HIS A 262 -0.17 -14.27 9.16
CA HIS A 262 -0.22 -13.04 9.95
C HIS A 262 -0.26 -11.73 9.13
N PRO A 263 -1.18 -11.61 8.15
CA PRO A 263 -1.27 -10.42 7.30
C PRO A 263 -1.46 -9.12 8.10
N GLU A 264 -2.03 -9.18 9.30
CA GLU A 264 -2.22 -8.04 10.20
C GLU A 264 -0.88 -7.43 10.64
N THR A 265 0.12 -8.28 10.95
CA THR A 265 1.45 -7.79 11.37
C THR A 265 2.12 -7.05 10.22
N HIS A 266 2.05 -7.59 9.02
CA HIS A 266 2.58 -6.92 7.83
C HIS A 266 1.80 -5.65 7.49
N ALA A 267 0.49 -5.63 7.73
CA ALA A 267 -0.31 -4.42 7.55
C ALA A 267 0.15 -3.27 8.47
N TYR A 268 0.58 -3.57 9.70
CA TYR A 268 1.21 -2.57 10.57
C TYR A 268 2.54 -2.08 10.00
N LEU A 269 3.37 -2.98 9.45
CA LEU A 269 4.68 -2.62 8.88
C LEU A 269 4.56 -1.63 7.72
N VAL A 270 3.63 -1.84 6.77
CA VAL A 270 3.43 -0.89 5.67
C VAL A 270 2.91 0.46 6.15
N ARG A 271 1.96 0.48 7.10
CA ARG A 271 1.43 1.74 7.64
C ARG A 271 2.51 2.53 8.39
N LEU A 272 3.31 1.84 9.19
CA LEU A 272 4.46 2.42 9.89
C LEU A 272 5.48 2.99 8.89
N GLN A 273 5.84 2.22 7.85
CA GLN A 273 6.77 2.69 6.83
C GLN A 273 6.23 3.90 6.07
N HIS A 274 4.95 3.89 5.69
CA HIS A 274 4.30 5.00 5.02
C HIS A 274 4.33 6.26 5.87
N LEU A 275 3.96 6.16 7.16
CA LEU A 275 4.01 7.27 8.09
C LEU A 275 5.43 7.80 8.31
N GLU A 276 6.39 6.89 8.55
CA GLU A 276 7.81 7.25 8.71
C GLU A 276 8.32 8.02 7.49
N ARG A 277 7.95 7.58 6.28
CA ARG A 277 8.32 8.26 5.04
C ARG A 277 7.66 9.63 4.90
N ALA A 278 6.36 9.72 5.18
CA ALA A 278 5.64 10.98 5.16
C ALA A 278 6.34 12.00 6.09
N ILE A 279 6.57 11.65 7.35
CA ILE A 279 7.19 12.56 8.32
C ILE A 279 8.62 12.94 7.91
N ARG A 280 9.44 11.96 7.49
CA ARG A 280 10.83 12.23 7.08
C ARG A 280 10.95 13.16 5.89
N ALA A 281 9.99 13.14 4.96
CA ALA A 281 10.01 14.02 3.79
C ALA A 281 9.94 15.52 4.16
N ARG A 282 9.52 15.86 5.39
CA ARG A 282 9.47 17.25 5.88
C ARG A 282 10.81 17.78 6.38
N PHE A 283 11.83 16.92 6.42
CA PHE A 283 13.17 17.24 6.90
C PHE A 283 14.23 16.81 5.88
N PRO A 284 14.22 17.39 4.65
CA PRO A 284 15.24 17.09 3.65
C PRO A 284 16.62 17.56 4.13
N GLY A 285 17.66 16.74 3.89
CA GLY A 285 19.05 17.07 4.23
C GLY A 285 19.43 16.94 5.70
N HIS A 286 18.68 17.53 6.63
CA HIS A 286 18.98 17.48 8.06
C HIS A 286 17.86 16.82 8.87
N ARG A 287 18.15 15.66 9.46
CA ARG A 287 17.20 14.96 10.35
C ARG A 287 17.42 15.44 11.78
N PRO A 288 16.45 16.14 12.41
CA PRO A 288 16.62 16.60 13.77
C PRO A 288 16.84 15.43 14.74
N ARG A 289 17.71 15.64 15.73
CA ARG A 289 17.93 14.67 16.82
C ARG A 289 16.61 14.37 17.51
N GLY A 290 16.26 13.10 17.67
CA GLY A 290 14.99 12.69 18.30
C GLY A 290 13.78 12.61 17.34
N LEU A 291 13.98 12.82 16.03
CA LEU A 291 12.92 12.62 15.03
C LEU A 291 12.32 11.21 15.09
N ILE A 292 13.16 10.21 15.36
CA ILE A 292 12.74 8.82 15.45
C ILE A 292 11.72 8.62 16.57
N ASP A 293 11.97 9.15 17.76
CA ASP A 293 11.05 8.98 18.88
C ASP A 293 9.69 9.65 18.60
N HIS A 294 9.70 10.81 17.93
CA HIS A 294 8.46 11.47 17.48
C HIS A 294 7.69 10.63 16.46
N ILE A 295 8.39 9.97 15.53
CA ILE A 295 7.77 9.03 14.58
C ILE A 295 7.19 7.83 15.32
N GLU A 296 7.90 7.29 16.32
CA GLU A 296 7.43 6.17 17.14
C GLU A 296 6.15 6.52 17.92
N GLU A 297 6.10 7.71 18.53
CA GLU A 297 4.90 8.20 19.24
C GLU A 297 3.73 8.52 18.29
N ALA A 298 4.00 9.14 17.13
CA ALA A 298 2.98 9.38 16.12
C ALA A 298 2.41 8.06 15.58
N ALA A 299 3.27 7.07 15.33
CA ALA A 299 2.86 5.74 14.89
C ALA A 299 2.10 4.97 15.98
N ALA A 300 2.46 5.12 17.26
CA ALA A 300 1.73 4.53 18.38
C ALA A 300 0.26 4.99 18.38
N VAL A 301 0.03 6.29 18.18
CA VAL A 301 -1.32 6.87 18.06
C VAL A 301 -2.05 6.38 16.80
N VAL A 302 -1.42 6.48 15.63
CA VAL A 302 -2.05 6.08 14.34
C VAL A 302 -2.42 4.60 14.32
N LEU A 303 -1.55 3.74 14.85
CA LEU A 303 -1.73 2.28 14.80
C LEU A 303 -2.46 1.74 16.03
N SER A 304 -2.76 2.58 17.03
CA SER A 304 -3.32 2.18 18.33
C SER A 304 -2.47 1.09 19.02
N LEU A 305 -1.14 1.31 19.05
CA LEU A 305 -0.15 0.42 19.65
C LEU A 305 0.65 1.16 20.73
N SER A 306 1.32 0.44 21.61
CA SER A 306 2.32 1.06 22.49
C SER A 306 3.57 1.46 21.71
N THR A 307 4.27 2.51 22.16
CA THR A 307 5.55 2.95 21.57
C THR A 307 6.59 1.83 21.53
N ASP A 308 6.66 0.99 22.57
CA ASP A 308 7.56 -0.18 22.59
C ASP A 308 7.20 -1.22 21.51
N ARG A 309 5.91 -1.41 21.21
CA ARG A 309 5.49 -2.29 20.13
C ARG A 309 5.87 -1.71 18.78
N VAL A 310 5.72 -0.40 18.59
CA VAL A 310 6.15 0.30 17.36
C VAL A 310 7.66 0.20 17.17
N ARG A 311 8.46 0.42 18.22
CA ARG A 311 9.92 0.26 18.17
C ARG A 311 10.33 -1.14 17.74
N ARG A 312 9.67 -2.18 18.29
CA ARG A 312 9.86 -3.57 17.85
C ARG A 312 9.52 -3.77 16.38
N LEU A 313 8.37 -3.28 15.92
CA LEU A 313 7.99 -3.35 14.50
C LEU A 313 9.02 -2.68 13.57
N ARG A 314 9.64 -1.57 13.99
CA ARG A 314 10.71 -0.91 13.23
C ARG A 314 11.99 -1.76 13.15
N ILE A 315 12.36 -2.41 14.26
CA ILE A 315 13.49 -3.36 14.28
C ILE A 315 13.20 -4.54 13.36
N ASP A 316 11.99 -5.08 13.43
CA ASP A 316 11.51 -6.19 12.62
C ASP A 316 11.51 -5.83 11.12
N LEU A 317 11.02 -4.64 10.75
CA LEU A 317 11.09 -4.10 9.39
C LEU A 317 12.53 -4.07 8.87
N ALA A 318 13.46 -3.53 9.67
CA ALA A 318 14.87 -3.44 9.30
C ALA A 318 15.52 -4.83 9.19
N ALA A 319 15.14 -5.79 10.05
CA ALA A 319 15.63 -7.16 9.98
C ALA A 319 15.13 -7.89 8.73
N CYS A 320 13.85 -7.77 8.39
CA CYS A 320 13.28 -8.39 7.19
C CYS A 320 13.98 -7.89 5.92
N ARG A 321 14.22 -6.57 5.82
CA ARG A 321 14.95 -5.95 4.70
C ARG A 321 16.41 -6.38 4.56
N ARG A 322 16.98 -6.99 5.59
CA ARG A 322 18.32 -7.61 5.55
C ARG A 322 18.25 -9.13 5.26
N GLY A 323 17.10 -9.65 4.87
CA GLY A 323 16.90 -11.09 4.63
C GLY A 323 16.75 -11.92 5.91
N HIS A 324 16.46 -11.30 7.06
CA HIS A 324 16.30 -12.01 8.34
C HIS A 324 14.82 -12.21 8.74
N ARG A 325 13.92 -12.34 7.76
CA ARG A 325 12.46 -12.50 7.99
C ARG A 325 12.13 -13.66 8.94
N THR A 326 12.84 -14.78 8.81
CA THR A 326 12.65 -15.96 9.66
C THR A 326 12.88 -15.68 11.15
N ARG A 327 13.63 -14.64 11.53
CA ARG A 327 13.84 -14.26 12.94
C ARG A 327 12.65 -13.49 13.53
N VAL A 328 11.90 -12.78 12.69
CA VAL A 328 10.79 -11.91 13.10
C VAL A 328 9.53 -12.73 13.39
N PHE A 329 9.21 -13.69 12.52
CA PHE A 329 7.92 -14.41 12.55
C PHE A 329 7.99 -15.82 13.16
N ARG A 330 9.11 -16.18 13.83
CA ARG A 330 9.28 -17.49 14.48
C ARG A 330 8.49 -17.67 15.78
N ARG A 331 7.96 -16.60 16.37
CA ARG A 331 7.18 -16.70 17.60
C ARG A 331 5.70 -16.72 17.25
N PRO A 332 4.95 -17.79 17.58
CA PRO A 332 3.50 -17.70 17.52
C PRO A 332 3.06 -16.52 18.40
N PRO A 333 2.08 -15.72 17.94
CA PRO A 333 1.52 -14.66 18.78
C PRO A 333 1.02 -15.30 20.09
N ARG A 334 1.47 -14.74 21.22
CA ARG A 334 0.94 -15.09 22.54
C ARG A 334 -0.40 -14.43 22.76
#